data_AF-A0A9E6R3X3-F1
#
_entry.id   AF-A0A9E6R3X3-F1
#
_cell.length_a   1.000
_cell.length_b   1.000
_cell.length_c   1.000
_cell.angle_alpha   90.00
_cell.angle_beta   90.00
_cell.angle_gamma   90.00
#
_symmetry.space_group_name_H-M   'P 1'
#
loop_
_entity.id
_entity.type
_entity.pdbx_description
1 polymer ?
#
loop_
_entity_poly.entity_id
_entity_poly.type
_entity_poly.pdbx_seq_one_letter_code
_entity_poly.pdbx_strand_id
1 'polypeptide(L)'
;MKKIIAFASAAVLGLTLAACEGANENAMEDAGEQRAEDVADEAEAMEDAGMISDAEEDAMVDQAEDQADAMEAEGDAMDDAAADDTVVE
;
A
#
# COMPACT_ATOMS: atom_id res chain seq x y z
N MET A 1 3.04 -15.04 22.28
CA MET A 1 3.84 -16.13 21.66
C MET A 1 4.22 -15.65 20.27
N LYS A 2 5.49 -15.79 19.87
CA LYS A 2 6.05 -15.21 18.64
C LYS A 2 5.17 -15.47 17.41
N LYS A 3 4.75 -14.41 16.72
CA LYS A 3 4.44 -14.46 15.29
C LYS A 3 5.48 -13.62 14.59
N ILE A 4 6.39 -14.32 13.92
CA ILE A 4 7.40 -13.76 13.04
C ILE A 4 6.61 -13.39 11.79
N ILE A 5 6.29 -12.11 11.58
CA ILE A 5 5.86 -11.64 10.27
C ILE A 5 7.13 -11.10 9.61
N ALA A 6 7.54 -11.79 8.56
CA ALA A 6 8.75 -11.50 7.83
C ALA A 6 8.54 -10.22 7.02
N PHE A 7 8.96 -9.07 7.56
CA PHE A 7 9.14 -7.81 6.82
C PHE A 7 10.35 -7.88 5.89
N ALA A 8 10.36 -8.87 5.02
CA ALA A 8 11.39 -9.05 4.02
C ALA A 8 10.73 -9.67 2.80
N SER A 9 10.44 -8.85 1.78
CA SER A 9 10.70 -9.14 0.35
C SER A 9 9.84 -8.34 -0.66
N ALA A 10 9.04 -7.33 -0.28
CA ALA A 10 8.32 -6.55 -1.31
C ALA A 10 9.29 -5.73 -2.20
N ALA A 11 10.33 -5.13 -1.60
CA ALA A 11 11.36 -4.37 -2.32
C ALA A 11 12.19 -5.15 -3.36
N VAL A 12 12.05 -6.48 -3.47
CA VAL A 12 12.83 -7.33 -4.41
C VAL A 12 11.96 -7.97 -5.51
N LEU A 13 10.65 -8.12 -5.33
CA LEU A 13 9.79 -8.66 -6.39
C LEU A 13 9.37 -7.59 -7.41
N GLY A 14 9.35 -6.32 -7.03
CA GLY A 14 9.10 -5.20 -7.96
C GLY A 14 10.18 -4.99 -9.02
N LEU A 15 11.43 -5.42 -8.78
CA LEU A 15 12.55 -5.11 -9.69
C LEU A 15 12.49 -5.83 -11.05
N THR A 16 11.62 -6.84 -11.21
CA THR A 16 11.42 -7.54 -12.50
C THR A 16 10.07 -7.25 -13.16
N LEU A 17 9.15 -6.55 -12.49
CA LEU A 17 7.88 -6.05 -13.07
C LEU A 17 7.85 -4.52 -13.29
N ALA A 18 8.78 -3.75 -12.72
CA ALA A 18 8.94 -2.29 -12.85
C ALA A 18 9.12 -1.72 -14.29
N ALA A 19 8.90 -2.53 -15.33
CA ALA A 19 8.84 -2.07 -16.72
C ALA A 19 7.42 -2.08 -17.30
N CYS A 20 6.43 -2.57 -16.56
CA CYS A 20 5.01 -2.53 -16.94
C CYS A 20 4.19 -1.63 -16.02
N GLU A 21 4.55 -1.53 -14.74
CA GLU A 21 4.01 -0.57 -13.76
C GLU A 21 4.44 0.85 -14.12
N GLY A 22 3.50 1.80 -14.15
CA GLY A 22 3.76 3.18 -14.52
C GLY A 22 4.41 4.01 -13.39
N ALA A 23 4.94 5.20 -13.70
CA ALA A 23 5.70 5.98 -12.72
C ALA A 23 4.81 6.61 -11.65
N ASN A 24 3.54 6.87 -11.97
CA ASN A 24 2.57 7.41 -11.01
C ASN A 24 2.00 6.29 -10.13
N GLU A 25 1.68 5.14 -10.70
CA GLU A 25 1.27 3.91 -10.02
C GLU A 25 2.26 3.56 -8.90
N ASN A 26 3.54 3.32 -9.23
CA ASN A 26 4.57 3.00 -8.23
C ASN A 26 4.68 4.07 -7.13
N ALA A 27 4.60 5.36 -7.50
CA ALA A 27 4.74 6.44 -6.54
C ALA A 27 3.54 6.57 -5.60
N MET A 28 2.34 6.24 -6.07
CA MET A 28 1.12 6.23 -5.28
C MET A 28 0.99 4.96 -4.44
N GLU A 29 1.38 3.80 -4.97
CA GLU A 29 1.52 2.54 -4.24
C GLU A 29 2.49 2.70 -3.07
N ASP A 30 3.74 3.14 -3.32
CA ASP A 30 4.75 3.38 -2.28
C ASP A 30 4.22 4.32 -1.18
N ALA A 31 3.54 5.40 -1.57
CA ALA A 31 3.00 6.37 -0.63
C ALA A 31 1.77 5.85 0.13
N GLY A 32 0.99 4.96 -0.49
CA GLY A 32 -0.16 4.32 0.12
C GLY A 32 0.24 3.24 1.11
N GLU A 33 1.13 2.34 0.70
CA GLU A 33 1.63 1.26 1.54
C GLU A 33 2.35 1.80 2.77
N GLN A 34 3.21 2.83 2.61
CA GLN A 34 3.86 3.48 3.76
C GLN A 34 2.86 4.05 4.78
N ARG A 35 1.72 4.60 4.32
CA ARG A 35 0.68 5.11 5.22
C ARG A 35 -0.10 3.98 5.89
N ALA A 36 -0.37 2.90 5.17
CA ALA A 36 -1.03 1.73 5.73
C ALA A 36 -0.15 1.09 6.81
N GLU A 37 1.16 0.99 6.57
CA GLU A 37 2.15 0.55 7.57
C GLU A 37 2.15 1.46 8.81
N ASP A 38 2.20 2.78 8.65
CA ASP A 38 2.16 3.71 9.78
C ASP A 38 0.88 3.54 10.64
N VAL A 39 -0.27 3.30 9.99
CA VAL A 39 -1.55 3.05 10.69
C VAL A 39 -1.54 1.68 11.38
N ALA A 40 -0.99 0.64 10.74
CA ALA A 40 -0.89 -0.68 11.33
C ALA A 40 0.00 -0.68 12.58
N ASP A 41 1.16 -0.01 12.52
CA ASP A 41 2.06 0.14 13.66
C ASP A 41 1.37 0.88 14.84
N GLU A 42 0.57 1.91 14.55
CA GLU A 42 -0.19 2.62 15.58
C GLU A 42 -1.36 1.78 16.13
N ALA A 43 -2.07 1.03 15.29
CA ALA A 43 -3.17 0.16 15.68
C ALA A 43 -2.68 -1.01 16.54
N GLU A 44 -1.59 -1.67 16.17
CA GLU A 44 -0.96 -2.73 16.97
C GLU A 44 -0.55 -2.18 18.35
N ALA A 45 0.07 -1.00 18.39
CA ALA A 45 0.43 -0.37 19.67
C ALA A 45 -0.78 -0.06 20.57
N MET A 46 -1.94 0.25 19.97
CA MET A 46 -3.19 0.46 20.71
C MET A 46 -3.81 -0.86 21.20
N GLU A 47 -3.74 -1.93 20.41
CA GLU A 47 -4.18 -3.28 20.80
C GLU A 47 -3.33 -3.80 21.95
N ASP A 48 -2.00 -3.70 21.84
CA ASP A 48 -1.04 -4.11 22.86
C ASP A 48 -1.23 -3.34 24.17
N ALA A 49 -1.64 -2.07 24.08
CA ALA A 49 -1.99 -1.23 25.23
C ALA A 49 -3.38 -1.55 25.83
N GLY A 50 -4.15 -2.44 25.21
CA GLY A 50 -5.52 -2.81 25.58
C GLY A 50 -6.53 -1.68 25.36
N MET A 51 -6.24 -0.74 24.47
CA MET A 51 -7.13 0.38 24.15
C MET A 51 -8.18 0.00 23.10
N ILE A 52 -7.83 -0.89 22.18
CA ILE A 52 -8.72 -1.45 21.16
C ILE A 52 -8.68 -2.98 21.19
N SER A 53 -9.68 -3.63 20.61
CA SER A 53 -9.68 -5.07 20.38
C SER A 53 -9.00 -5.43 19.06
N ASP A 54 -8.59 -6.69 18.90
CA ASP A 54 -8.05 -7.25 17.64
C ASP A 54 -8.97 -6.94 16.45
N ALA A 55 -10.29 -7.03 16.64
CA ALA A 55 -11.25 -6.74 15.57
C ALA A 55 -11.36 -5.25 15.20
N GLU A 56 -10.97 -4.35 16.10
CA GLU A 56 -10.89 -2.92 15.83
C GLU A 56 -9.55 -2.55 15.18
N GLU A 57 -8.46 -3.21 15.58
CA GLU A 57 -7.17 -3.14 14.89
C GLU A 57 -7.32 -3.59 13.44
N ASP A 58 -7.85 -4.80 13.20
CA ASP A 58 -8.10 -5.34 11.86
C ASP A 58 -8.91 -4.36 11.01
N ALA A 59 -9.99 -3.79 11.55
CA ALA A 59 -10.83 -2.84 10.81
C ALA A 59 -10.12 -1.51 10.50
N MET A 60 -9.18 -1.07 11.34
CA MET A 60 -8.37 0.12 11.08
C MET A 60 -7.34 -0.15 9.99
N VAL A 61 -6.68 -1.30 10.03
CA VAL A 61 -5.71 -1.74 9.03
C VAL A 61 -6.39 -1.94 7.67
N ASP A 62 -7.50 -2.68 7.64
CA ASP A 62 -8.30 -2.91 6.42
C ASP A 62 -8.70 -1.57 5.76
N GLN A 63 -9.13 -0.58 6.55
CA GLN A 63 -9.49 0.73 6.03
C GLN A 63 -8.28 1.50 5.46
N ALA A 64 -7.09 1.30 6.03
CA ALA A 64 -5.87 1.93 5.53
C ALA A 64 -5.37 1.26 4.24
N GLU A 65 -5.46 -0.07 4.15
CA GLU A 65 -5.20 -0.84 2.93
C GLU A 65 -6.19 -0.45 1.81
N ASP A 66 -7.50 -0.36 2.08
CA ASP A 66 -8.50 0.11 1.11
C ASP A 66 -8.17 1.51 0.54
N GLN A 67 -7.54 2.37 1.33
CA GLN A 67 -7.08 3.69 0.88
C GLN A 67 -5.79 3.61 0.07
N ALA A 68 -4.88 2.71 0.42
CA ALA A 68 -3.67 2.45 -0.35
C ALA A 68 -4.02 1.93 -1.76
N ASP A 69 -4.91 0.94 -1.84
CA ASP A 69 -5.42 0.38 -3.09
C ASP A 69 -6.10 1.47 -3.96
N ALA A 70 -6.85 2.38 -3.34
CA ALA A 70 -7.48 3.48 -4.06
C ALA A 70 -6.47 4.47 -4.63
N MET A 71 -5.32 4.66 -3.97
CA MET A 71 -4.24 5.50 -4.47
C MET A 71 -3.46 4.81 -5.59
N GLU A 72 -3.15 3.52 -5.45
CA GLU A 72 -2.56 2.71 -6.52
C GLU A 72 -3.41 2.80 -7.79
N ALA A 73 -4.72 2.57 -7.68
CA ALA A 73 -5.66 2.66 -8.80
C ALA A 73 -5.75 4.08 -9.42
N GLU A 74 -5.56 5.13 -8.62
CA GLU A 74 -5.45 6.50 -9.14
C GLU A 74 -4.14 6.70 -9.92
N GLY A 75 -3.03 6.16 -9.43
CA GLY A 75 -1.73 6.20 -10.10
C GLY A 75 -1.74 5.45 -11.43
N ASP A 76 -2.31 4.24 -11.45
CA ASP A 76 -2.52 3.43 -12.66
C ASP A 76 -3.35 4.22 -13.70
N ALA A 77 -4.47 4.82 -13.28
CA ALA A 77 -5.29 5.65 -14.17
C ALA A 77 -4.54 6.87 -14.75
N MET A 78 -3.59 7.45 -14.00
CA MET A 78 -2.75 8.54 -14.51
C MET A 78 -1.74 8.05 -15.54
N ASP A 79 -1.15 6.87 -15.33
CA ASP A 79 -0.21 6.27 -16.26
C ASP A 79 -0.90 5.81 -17.55
N ASP A 80 -2.09 5.21 -17.46
CA ASP A 80 -2.94 4.87 -18.60
C ASP A 80 -3.29 6.11 -19.43
N ALA A 81 -3.66 7.22 -18.78
CA ALA A 81 -3.95 8.48 -19.46
C ALA A 81 -2.70 9.08 -20.14
N ALA A 82 -1.54 8.99 -19.49
CA ALA A 82 -0.28 9.43 -20.07
C ALA A 82 0.15 8.54 -21.25
N ALA A 83 -0.11 7.24 -21.19
CA ALA A 83 0.15 6.31 -22.29
C ALA A 83 -0.75 6.60 -23.50
N ASP A 84 -2.05 6.84 -23.31
CA ASP A 84 -2.99 7.15 -24.40
C ASP A 84 -2.63 8.46 -25.12
N ASP A 85 -2.20 9.50 -24.40
CA ASP A 85 -1.78 10.79 -24.97
C ASP A 85 -0.55 10.64 -25.89
N THR A 86 0.34 9.68 -25.62
CA THR A 86 1.54 9.44 -26.46
C THR A 86 1.27 8.69 -27.77
N VAL A 87 0.06 8.13 -27.97
CA VAL A 87 -0.30 7.37 -29.17
C VAL A 87 -1.06 8.22 -30.21
N VAL A 88 -1.48 9.44 -29.84
CA VAL A 88 -2.35 10.31 -30.67
C VAL A 88 -1.61 11.44 -31.42
N GLU A 89 -0.28 11.61 -31.24
CA GLU A 89 0.54 12.55 -32.05
C GLU A 89 1.18 11.94 -33.32
#